data_AF-A0A1E5NXV9-F1
#
_entry.id   AF-A0A1E5NXV9-F1
#
_cell.length_a   1.000
_cell.length_b   1.000
_cell.length_c   1.000
_cell.angle_alpha   90.00
_cell.angle_beta   90.00
_cell.angle_gamma   90.00
#
_symmetry.space_group_name_H-M   'P 1'
#
loop_
_entity.id
_entity.type
_entity.pdbx_description
1 polymer ?
#
loop_
_entity_poly.entity_id
_entity_poly.type
_entity_poly.pdbx_seq_one_letter_code
_entity_poly.pdbx_strand_id
1 'polypeptide(L)' 'MWPAIWTLWTVVFAVAETIALVNRREGDTLSETTRRLFRTRTSKAGRAAFAVGWIGFSGWFAIHILSETM' A
#
# COMPACT_ATOMS: atom_id res chain seq x y z
N MET A 1 -11.96 -10.87 18.07
CA MET A 1 -10.85 -11.65 17.49
C MET A 1 -10.38 -11.12 16.13
N TRP A 2 -11.29 -10.75 15.21
CA TRP A 2 -10.92 -10.19 13.90
C TRP A 2 -10.07 -8.90 13.95
N PRO A 3 -10.37 -7.88 14.80
CA PRO A 3 -9.56 -6.65 14.85
C PRO A 3 -8.12 -6.89 15.29
N ALA A 4 -7.91 -7.82 16.23
CA ALA A 4 -6.57 -8.14 16.73
C ALA A 4 -5.67 -8.75 15.65
N ILE A 5 -6.24 -9.54 14.73
CA ILE A 5 -5.50 -10.11 13.59
C ILE A 5 -5.03 -8.98 12.67
N TRP A 6 -5.92 -8.04 12.33
CA TRP A 6 -5.56 -6.89 11.51
C TRP A 6 -4.53 -5.99 12.19
N THR A 7 -4.68 -5.72 13.49
CA THR A 7 -3.70 -4.96 14.27
C THR A 7 -2.34 -5.65 14.27
N LEU A 8 -2.30 -6.97 14.50
CA LEU A 8 -1.05 -7.74 14.48
C LEU A 8 -0.38 -7.66 13.10
N TRP A 9 -1.16 -7.82 12.02
CA TRP A 9 -0.64 -7.67 10.66
C TRP A 9 -0.06 -6.29 10.41
N THR A 10 -0.78 -5.22 10.80
CA THR A 10 -0.27 -3.83 10.67
C THR A 10 1.05 -3.66 11.41
N VAL A 11 1.17 -4.19 12.64
CA VAL A 11 2.41 -4.10 13.42
C VAL A 11 3.55 -4.86 12.74
N VAL A 12 3.31 -6.09 12.25
CA VAL A 12 4.32 -6.89 11.55
C VAL A 12 4.84 -6.15 10.31
N PHE A 13 3.95 -5.58 9.50
CA PHE A 13 4.36 -4.80 8.33
C PHE A 13 5.11 -3.52 8.71
N ALA A 14 4.68 -2.82 9.77
CA ALA A 14 5.37 -1.63 10.25
C ALA A 14 6.80 -1.94 10.74
N VAL A 15 6.97 -3.05 11.47
CA VAL A 15 8.29 -3.51 11.94
C VAL A 15 9.17 -3.89 10.75
N ALA A 16 8.65 -4.67 9.80
CA ALA A 16 9.41 -5.07 8.62
C ALA A 16 9.88 -3.86 7.79
N GLU A 17 9.00 -2.90 7.53
CA GLU A 17 9.34 -1.66 6.81
C GLU A 17 10.36 -0.84 7.60
N THR A 18 10.22 -0.75 8.94
CA THR A 18 11.19 -0.05 9.79
C THR A 18 12.57 -0.68 9.70
N ILE A 19 12.66 -2.02 9.74
CA ILE A 19 13.93 -2.74 9.57
C ILE A 19 14.53 -2.46 8.19
N ALA A 20 13.72 -2.51 7.12
CA ALA A 20 14.17 -2.20 5.76
C ALA A 20 14.72 -0.75 5.65
N LEU A 21 14.04 0.22 6.28
CA LEU A 21 14.49 1.61 6.35
C LEU A 21 15.82 1.76 7.10
N VAL A 22 15.99 1.03 8.21
CA VAL A 22 17.24 1.04 9.00
C VAL A 22 18.39 0.42 8.22
N ASN A 23 18.14 -0.67 7.48
CA ASN A 23 19.13 -1.35 6.66
C ASN A 23 19.60 -0.52 5.45
N ARG A 24 18.82 0.48 5.02
CA ARG A 24 19.12 1.41 3.91
C ARG A 24 19.53 0.69 2.61
N ARG A 25 19.02 -0.52 2.40
CA ARG A 25 19.29 -1.30 1.19
C ARG A 25 18.34 -0.88 0.09
N GLU A 26 18.88 -0.59 -1.10
CA GLU A 26 18.05 -0.18 -2.22
C GLU A 26 17.09 -1.29 -2.68
N GLY A 27 15.79 -0.97 -2.73
CA GLY A 27 14.74 -1.90 -3.13
C GLY A 27 14.24 -2.80 -2.02
N ASP A 28 14.64 -2.55 -0.77
CA ASP A 28 14.28 -3.37 0.38
C ASP A 28 12.95 -2.91 1.01
N THR A 29 12.58 -1.65 0.78
CA THR A 29 11.30 -1.11 1.27
C THR A 29 10.13 -1.53 0.40
N LEU A 30 8.97 -1.71 1.01
CA LEU A 30 7.74 -2.02 0.30
C LEU A 30 7.37 -0.88 -0.66
N SER A 31 7.60 0.37 -0.24
CA SER A 31 7.37 1.54 -1.10
C SER A 31 8.22 1.53 -2.38
N GLU A 32 9.48 1.09 -2.31
CA GLU A 32 10.35 0.96 -3.48
C GLU A 32 9.93 -0.19 -4.38
N THR A 33 9.52 -1.30 -3.79
CA THR A 33 9.00 -2.46 -4.53
C THR A 33 7.72 -2.11 -5.27
N THR A 34 6.76 -1.42 -4.63
CA THR A 34 5.55 -0.91 -5.29
C THR A 34 5.91 0.05 -6.41
N ARG A 35 6.89 0.95 -6.20
CA ARG A 35 7.35 1.87 -7.24
C ARG A 35 7.96 1.15 -8.43
N ARG A 36 8.73 0.07 -8.21
CA ARG A 36 9.31 -0.78 -9.25
C ARG A 36 8.22 -1.54 -10.02
N LEU A 37 7.25 -2.14 -9.31
CA LEU A 37 6.12 -2.86 -9.90
C LEU A 37 5.37 -2.00 -10.91
N PHE A 38 4.99 -0.79 -10.51
CA PHE A 38 4.27 0.15 -11.36
C PHE A 38 5.19 1.02 -12.23
N ARG A 39 6.52 0.84 -12.17
CA ARG A 39 7.53 1.65 -12.88
C ARG A 39 7.29 3.16 -12.72
N THR A 40 6.86 3.58 -11.55
CA THR A 40 6.42 4.97 -11.29
C THR A 40 7.54 5.99 -11.42
N ARG A 41 8.81 5.60 -11.39
CA ARG A 41 9.93 6.54 -11.66
C ARG A 41 10.20 6.77 -13.14
N THR A 42 9.89 5.80 -14.00
CA THR A 42 10.32 5.79 -15.41
C THR A 42 9.17 5.86 -16.40
N SER A 43 7.93 5.56 -15.99
CA SER A 43 6.77 5.50 -16.89
C SER A 43 5.64 6.43 -16.45
N LYS A 44 5.21 7.32 -17.36
CA LYS A 44 4.00 8.16 -17.16
C LYS A 44 2.74 7.30 -17.07
N ALA A 45 2.63 6.27 -17.92
CA ALA A 45 1.51 5.32 -17.88
C ALA A 45 1.49 4.52 -16.56
N GLY A 46 2.66 4.13 -16.06
CA GLY A 46 2.80 3.44 -14.78
C GLY A 46 2.36 4.28 -13.58
N ARG A 47 2.72 5.58 -13.58
CA ARG A 47 2.20 6.56 -12.61
C ARG A 47 0.68 6.68 -12.66
N ALA A 48 0.12 6.81 -13.87
CA ALA A 48 -1.32 6.94 -14.05
C ALA A 48 -2.05 5.68 -13.58
N ALA A 49 -1.56 4.48 -13.93
CA ALA A 49 -2.13 3.21 -13.49
C ALA A 49 -2.13 3.08 -11.96
N PHE A 50 -1.01 3.40 -11.31
CA PHE A 50 -0.94 3.40 -9.85
C PHE A 50 -1.94 4.39 -9.22
N ALA A 51 -1.95 5.64 -9.71
CA ALA A 51 -2.80 6.68 -9.14
C ALA A 51 -4.29 6.38 -9.32
N VAL A 52 -4.71 6.04 -10.54
CA VAL A 52 -6.12 5.70 -10.84
C VAL A 52 -6.55 4.45 -10.09
N GLY A 53 -5.70 3.42 -10.05
CA GLY A 53 -5.99 2.20 -9.30
C GLY A 53 -6.15 2.46 -7.80
N TRP A 54 -5.25 3.24 -7.21
CA TRP A 54 -5.31 3.58 -5.78
C TRP A 54 -6.52 4.43 -5.42
N ILE A 55 -6.79 5.49 -6.20
CA ILE A 55 -7.93 6.37 -5.99
C ILE A 55 -9.24 5.63 -6.20
N GLY A 56 -9.34 4.85 -7.29
CA GLY A 56 -10.52 4.06 -7.61
C GLY A 56 -10.82 3.03 -6.53
N PHE A 57 -9.81 2.26 -6.09
CA PHE A 57 -9.96 1.30 -5.01
C PHE A 57 -10.37 1.98 -3.69
N SER A 58 -9.67 3.04 -3.28
CA SER A 58 -9.95 3.73 -2.02
C SER A 58 -11.34 4.36 -2.01
N GLY A 59 -11.73 5.00 -3.11
CA GLY A 59 -13.05 5.59 -3.28
C GLY A 59 -14.16 4.55 -3.28
N TRP A 60 -14.00 3.48 -4.06
CA TRP A 60 -14.95 2.36 -4.08
C TRP A 60 -15.09 1.73 -2.69
N PHE A 61 -13.97 1.43 -2.01
CA PHE A 61 -13.98 0.77 -0.70
C PHE A 61 -14.65 1.63 0.37
N ALA A 62 -14.38 2.94 0.36
CA ALA A 62 -15.06 3.89 1.24
C ALA A 62 -16.57 3.94 0.99
N ILE A 63 -17.00 4.04 -0.28
CA ILE A 63 -18.43 4.01 -0.64
C ILE A 63 -19.05 2.68 -0.19
N HIS A 64 -18.40 1.56 -0.48
CA HIS A 64 -18.89 0.23 -0.14
C HIS A 64 -19.15 0.07 1.36
N ILE A 65 -18.18 0.45 2.21
CA ILE A 65 -18.36 0.42 3.66
C ILE A 65 -19.49 1.36 4.11
N LEU A 66 -19.50 2.59 3.62
CA LEU A 66 -20.49 3.60 4.05
C LEU A 66 -21.91 3.28 3.57
N SER A 67 -22.05 2.65 2.41
CA SER A 67 -23.33 2.25 1.84
C SER A 67 -23.87 0.94 2.42
N GLU A 68 -23.03 -0.01 2.82
CA GLU A 68 -23.47 -1.20 3.56
C GLU A 68 -23.95 -0.88 4.98
N THR A 69 -23.58 0.30 5.51
CA THR A 69 -24.04 0.78 6.81
C THR A 69 -25.33 1.60 6.80
N MET A 70 -25.98 1.80 5.64
CA MET A 70 -27.33 2.37 5.53
C MET A 70 -28.36 1.29 5.21
#